data_AF-A0A0W8I0T4-F1
#
_entry.id   AF-A0A0W8I0T4-F1
#
_cell.length_a   1.000
_cell.length_b   1.000
_cell.length_c   1.000
_cell.angle_alpha   90.00
_cell.angle_beta   90.00
_cell.angle_gamma   90.00
#
_symmetry.space_group_name_H-M   'P 1'
#
loop_
_entity.id
_entity.type
_entity.pdbx_description
1 polymer ?
#
loop_
_entity_poly.entity_id
_entity_poly.type
_entity_poly.pdbx_seq_one_letter_code
_entity_poly.pdbx_strand_id
1 'polypeptide(L)'
;MTARAREHLTSYAMLLPALVLFGVFLFAPLVSAVVTSFPSDSGVGAAEWVGLGNYRRMLDDDAFWRASFNTVLLAVVSVPLALGLGLGIAMLLQGRSVGARCSAPSSSRRSSSRASSWPWPGGSSSTRTSAS
;
A
#
# COMPACT_ATOMS: atom_id res chain seq x y z
N MET A 1 6.16 -12.37 -30.90
CA MET A 1 5.51 -11.93 -29.64
C MET A 1 6.46 -10.96 -28.93
N THR A 2 6.02 -9.74 -28.68
CA THR A 2 6.83 -8.56 -28.33
C THR A 2 7.46 -8.69 -26.93
N ALA A 3 8.70 -8.22 -26.76
CA ALA A 3 9.49 -8.37 -25.52
C ALA A 3 8.77 -7.87 -24.25
N ARG A 4 7.92 -6.83 -24.36
CA ARG A 4 7.12 -6.30 -23.25
C ARG A 4 6.07 -7.29 -22.71
N ALA A 5 5.48 -8.14 -23.55
CA ALA A 5 4.47 -9.10 -23.12
C ALA A 5 5.06 -10.19 -22.20
N ARG A 6 6.33 -10.59 -22.45
CA ARG A 6 7.05 -11.56 -21.61
C ARG A 6 7.41 -10.98 -20.24
N GLU A 7 7.70 -9.69 -20.17
CA GLU A 7 8.04 -9.01 -18.91
C GLU A 7 6.83 -8.94 -17.98
N HIS A 8 5.65 -8.56 -18.48
CA HIS A 8 4.40 -8.59 -17.72
C HIS A 8 4.00 -10.01 -17.28
N LEU A 9 4.14 -11.01 -18.15
CA LEU A 9 3.86 -12.42 -17.81
C LEU A 9 4.77 -12.93 -16.68
N THR A 10 6.04 -12.54 -16.68
CA THR A 10 6.99 -12.92 -15.62
C THR A 10 6.61 -12.26 -14.29
N SER A 11 6.23 -10.97 -14.31
CA SER A 11 5.75 -10.27 -13.12
C SER A 11 4.48 -10.90 -12.54
N TYR A 12 3.49 -11.23 -13.37
CA TYR A 12 2.27 -11.89 -12.91
C TYR A 12 2.54 -13.31 -12.42
N ALA A 13 3.41 -14.07 -13.07
CA ALA A 13 3.75 -15.44 -12.65
C ALA A 13 4.42 -15.48 -11.27
N MET A 14 5.23 -14.47 -10.93
CA MET A 14 5.83 -14.34 -9.59
C MET A 14 4.81 -13.90 -8.53
N LEU A 15 3.83 -13.07 -8.90
CA LEU A 15 2.78 -12.59 -7.99
C LEU A 15 1.68 -13.64 -7.75
N LEU A 16 1.41 -14.49 -8.75
CA LEU A 16 0.36 -15.49 -8.74
C LEU A 16 0.40 -16.41 -7.51
N PRO A 17 1.52 -17.05 -7.13
CA PRO A 17 1.54 -17.96 -5.99
C PRO A 17 1.24 -17.25 -4.66
N ALA A 18 1.72 -16.01 -4.48
CA ALA A 18 1.40 -15.22 -3.30
C ALA A 18 -0.09 -14.85 -3.25
N LEU A 19 -0.65 -14.45 -4.39
CA LEU A 19 -2.06 -14.10 -4.50
C LEU A 19 -2.98 -15.32 -4.32
N VAL A 20 -2.60 -16.47 -4.86
CA VAL A 20 -3.32 -17.74 -4.68
C VAL A 20 -3.29 -18.14 -3.22
N LEU A 21 -2.13 -18.11 -2.56
CA LEU A 21 -2.02 -18.49 -1.15
C LEU A 21 -2.86 -17.56 -0.26
N PHE A 22 -2.76 -16.25 -0.48
CA PHE A 22 -3.58 -15.25 0.22
C PHE A 22 -5.07 -15.45 -0.05
N GLY A 23 -5.44 -15.66 -1.31
CA GLY A 23 -6.81 -15.93 -1.72
C GLY A 23 -7.36 -17.19 -1.04
N VAL A 24 -6.63 -18.30 -1.09
CA VAL A 24 -7.03 -19.55 -0.42
C VAL A 24 -7.20 -19.33 1.08
N PHE A 25 -6.27 -18.65 1.74
CA PHE A 25 -6.35 -18.39 3.17
C PHE A 25 -7.53 -17.49 3.55
N LEU A 26 -7.91 -16.54 2.68
CA LEU A 26 -9.07 -15.68 2.88
C LEU A 26 -10.39 -16.39 2.57
N PHE A 27 -10.46 -17.09 1.44
CA PHE A 27 -11.67 -17.72 0.94
C PHE A 27 -11.98 -19.06 1.62
N ALA A 28 -10.99 -19.83 2.07
CA ALA A 28 -11.22 -21.10 2.76
C ALA A 28 -12.10 -20.96 4.02
N PRO A 29 -11.79 -20.07 5.00
CA PRO A 29 -12.65 -19.88 6.15
C PRO A 29 -13.97 -19.19 5.77
N LEU A 30 -13.98 -18.33 4.74
CA LEU A 30 -15.22 -17.70 4.26
C LEU A 30 -16.21 -18.74 3.73
N VAL A 31 -15.74 -19.63 2.85
CA VAL A 31 -16.55 -20.71 2.30
C VAL A 31 -16.94 -21.69 3.40
N SER A 32 -16.03 -22.02 4.32
CA SER A 32 -16.35 -22.87 5.47
C SER A 32 -17.43 -22.25 6.37
N ALA A 33 -17.37 -20.95 6.64
CA ALA A 33 -18.39 -20.23 7.40
C ALA A 33 -19.74 -20.21 6.67
N VAL A 34 -19.72 -20.00 5.35
CA VAL A 34 -20.94 -20.02 4.52
C VAL A 34 -21.56 -21.42 4.51
N VAL A 35 -20.77 -22.47 4.26
CA VAL A 35 -21.25 -23.87 4.24
C VAL A 35 -21.80 -24.28 5.62
N THR A 36 -21.13 -23.90 6.70
CA THR A 36 -21.55 -24.19 8.08
C THR A 36 -22.79 -23.39 8.49
N SER A 37 -23.12 -22.30 7.79
CA SER A 37 -24.28 -21.48 8.11
C SER A 37 -25.62 -22.03 7.59
N PHE A 38 -25.61 -22.98 6.64
CA PHE A 38 -26.84 -23.59 6.08
C PHE A 38 -27.46 -24.71 6.95
N PRO A 39 -26.67 -25.57 7.64
CA PRO A 39 -27.22 -26.54 8.59
C PRO A 39 -27.74 -25.87 9.88
N SER A 40 -28.76 -26.45 10.53
CA SER A 40 -29.07 -26.15 11.92
C SER A 40 -28.01 -26.78 12.81
N ASP A 41 -27.24 -25.97 13.51
CA ASP A 41 -26.42 -26.45 14.61
C ASP A 41 -27.30 -26.57 15.85
N SER A 42 -27.92 -27.74 16.05
CA SER A 42 -28.78 -28.03 17.19
C SER A 42 -27.99 -28.35 18.46
N GLY A 43 -26.65 -28.37 18.42
CA GLY A 43 -25.74 -28.62 19.56
C GLY A 43 -25.81 -30.03 20.16
N VAL A 44 -26.96 -30.71 20.07
CA VAL A 44 -27.26 -32.07 20.55
C VAL A 44 -28.28 -32.71 19.60
N GLY A 45 -27.84 -33.08 18.38
CA GLY A 45 -28.70 -33.72 17.39
C GLY A 45 -28.10 -33.74 15.99
N ALA A 46 -28.69 -34.51 15.08
CA ALA A 46 -28.30 -34.50 13.67
C ALA A 46 -28.56 -33.10 13.08
N ALA A 47 -27.54 -32.54 12.42
CA ALA A 47 -27.66 -31.24 11.77
C ALA A 47 -28.62 -31.34 10.57
N GLU A 48 -29.86 -30.93 10.74
CA GLU A 48 -30.82 -30.85 9.63
C GLU A 48 -30.53 -29.66 8.72
N TRP A 49 -30.70 -29.86 7.42
CA TRP A 49 -30.43 -28.82 6.42
C TRP A 49 -31.64 -27.87 6.33
N VAL A 50 -31.65 -26.82 7.17
CA VAL A 50 -32.74 -25.83 7.24
C VAL A 50 -32.59 -24.64 6.29
N GLY A 51 -31.51 -24.59 5.51
CA GLY A 51 -31.26 -23.50 4.55
C GLY A 51 -31.15 -22.13 5.25
N LEU A 52 -32.04 -21.19 4.90
CA LEU A 52 -32.08 -19.84 5.46
C LEU A 52 -32.79 -19.74 6.83
N GLY A 53 -33.27 -20.85 7.39
CA GLY A 53 -33.97 -20.87 8.68
C GLY A 53 -33.11 -20.34 9.85
N ASN A 54 -31.80 -20.61 9.81
CA ASN A 54 -30.84 -20.17 10.82
C ASN A 54 -30.73 -18.63 10.88
N TYR A 55 -30.70 -17.98 9.71
CA TYR A 55 -30.66 -16.52 9.61
C TYR A 55 -31.92 -15.84 10.16
N ARG A 56 -33.12 -16.39 9.89
CA ARG A 56 -34.36 -15.85 10.48
C ARG A 56 -34.34 -15.91 12.01
N ARG A 57 -33.85 -17.02 12.57
CA ARG A 57 -33.76 -17.19 14.03
C ARG A 57 -32.72 -16.27 14.67
N MET A 58 -31.59 -16.04 14.02
CA MET A 58 -30.58 -15.06 14.48
C MET A 58 -31.09 -13.62 14.40
N LEU A 59 -31.85 -13.28 13.36
CA LEU A 59 -32.38 -11.92 13.20
C LEU A 59 -33.50 -11.57 14.19
N ASP A 60 -34.22 -12.57 14.69
CA ASP A 60 -35.26 -12.42 15.73
C ASP A 60 -34.67 -12.43 17.17
N ASP A 61 -33.37 -12.72 17.32
CA ASP A 61 -32.73 -12.79 18.63
C ASP A 61 -32.19 -11.41 19.07
N ASP A 62 -32.70 -10.91 20.19
CA ASP A 62 -32.25 -9.66 20.82
C ASP A 62 -30.76 -9.71 21.22
N ALA A 63 -30.23 -10.89 21.55
CA ALA A 63 -28.82 -11.04 21.91
C ALA A 63 -27.90 -10.76 20.70
N PHE A 64 -28.32 -11.17 19.50
CA PHE A 64 -27.59 -10.90 18.27
C PHE A 64 -27.51 -9.39 18.01
N TRP A 65 -28.64 -8.68 18.08
CA TRP A 65 -28.67 -7.23 17.88
C TRP A 65 -27.85 -6.47 18.92
N ARG A 66 -27.88 -6.88 20.19
CA ARG A 66 -27.03 -6.29 21.24
C ARG A 66 -25.54 -6.51 20.97
N ALA A 67 -25.14 -7.71 20.57
CA ALA A 67 -23.76 -8.02 20.23
C ALA A 67 -23.29 -7.28 18.97
N SER A 68 -24.13 -7.19 17.94
CA SER A 68 -23.85 -6.41 16.72
C SER A 68 -23.70 -4.93 17.03
N PHE A 69 -24.62 -4.35 17.82
CA PHE A 69 -24.53 -2.94 18.21
C PHE A 69 -23.27 -2.67 19.03
N ASN A 70 -22.91 -3.54 19.98
CA ASN A 70 -21.69 -3.39 20.76
C ASN A 70 -20.43 -3.46 19.88
N THR A 71 -20.40 -4.37 18.89
CA THR A 71 -19.29 -4.49 17.94
C THR A 71 -19.18 -3.25 17.05
N VAL A 72 -20.30 -2.76 16.53
CA VAL A 72 -20.34 -1.53 15.71
C VAL A 72 -19.93 -0.33 16.55
N LEU A 73 -20.45 -0.19 17.77
CA LEU A 73 -20.10 0.89 18.69
C LEU A 73 -18.61 0.87 19.01
N LEU A 74 -18.06 -0.31 19.32
CA LEU A 74 -16.63 -0.49 19.55
C LEU A 74 -15.82 -0.08 18.32
N ALA A 75 -16.20 -0.50 17.11
CA ALA A 75 -15.49 -0.12 15.89
C ALA A 75 -15.56 1.39 15.63
N VAL A 76 -16.76 1.98 15.73
CA VAL A 76 -17.01 3.41 15.50
C VAL A 76 -16.28 4.28 16.52
N VAL A 77 -16.09 3.81 17.75
CA VAL A 77 -15.32 4.55 18.77
C VAL A 77 -13.82 4.28 18.62
N SER A 78 -13.43 3.02 18.47
CA SER A 78 -12.02 2.59 18.46
C SER A 78 -11.25 3.10 17.24
N VAL A 79 -11.84 3.08 16.04
CA VAL A 79 -11.17 3.54 14.81
C VAL A 79 -10.79 5.02 14.86
N PRO A 80 -11.71 5.98 15.09
CA PRO A 80 -11.34 7.38 15.19
C PRO A 80 -10.48 7.67 16.41
N LEU A 81 -10.64 6.94 17.51
CA LEU A 81 -9.75 7.08 18.66
C LEU A 81 -8.32 6.68 18.30
N ALA A 82 -8.13 5.54 17.64
CA ALA A 82 -6.82 5.07 17.19
C ALA A 82 -6.18 6.04 16.18
N LEU A 83 -6.97 6.56 15.23
CA LEU A 83 -6.52 7.58 14.29
C LEU A 83 -6.15 8.88 15.00
N GLY A 84 -7.00 9.35 15.92
CA GLY A 84 -6.79 10.57 16.70
C GLY A 84 -5.54 10.49 17.57
N LEU A 85 -5.33 9.35 18.25
CA LEU A 85 -4.12 9.09 19.02
C LEU A 85 -2.88 8.98 18.13
N GLY A 86 -2.97 8.27 17.00
CA GLY A 86 -1.88 8.15 16.03
C GLY A 86 -1.45 9.51 15.49
N LEU A 87 -2.41 10.34 15.08
CA LEU A 87 -2.15 11.71 14.63
C LEU A 87 -1.62 12.59 15.77
N GLY A 88 -2.20 12.48 16.97
CA GLY A 88 -1.75 13.25 18.14
C GLY A 88 -0.30 12.98 18.50
N ILE A 89 0.09 11.70 18.52
CA ILE A 89 1.49 11.29 18.73
C ILE A 89 2.38 11.77 17.58
N ALA A 90 1.93 11.65 16.34
CA ALA A 90 2.68 12.12 15.17
C ALA A 90 2.92 13.64 15.24
N MET A 91 1.93 14.44 15.63
CA MET A 91 2.06 15.89 15.81
C MET A 91 3.01 16.24 16.95
N LEU A 92 2.95 15.52 18.08
CA LEU A 92 3.85 15.73 19.21
C LEU A 92 5.31 15.38 18.84
N LEU A 93 5.50 14.32 18.04
CA LEU A 93 6.81 13.91 17.55
C LEU A 93 7.35 14.87 16.46
N GLN A 94 6.47 15.38 15.60
CA GLN A 94 6.79 16.37 14.58
C GLN A 94 7.25 17.69 15.21
N GLY A 95 6.63 18.10 16.33
CA GLY A 95 7.08 19.26 17.12
C GLY A 95 8.49 19.09 17.71
N ARG A 96 8.97 17.84 17.86
CA ARG A 96 10.33 17.52 18.35
C ARG A 96 11.35 17.35 17.22
N SER A 97 10.94 17.37 15.96
CA SER A 97 11.83 17.20 14.79
C SER A 97 12.06 18.47 13.97
N VAL A 98 11.74 19.66 14.50
CA VAL A 98 12.33 20.93 14.05
C VAL A 98 13.74 21.04 14.62
N GLY A 99 14.66 20.23 14.08
CA GLY A 99 16.01 20.19 14.63
C GLY A 99 16.98 19.19 14.01
N ALA A 100 16.76 18.71 12.79
CA ALA A 100 17.82 18.02 12.04
C ALA A 100 17.46 17.91 10.57
N ARG A 101 17.74 18.97 9.80
CA ARG A 101 18.31 18.95 8.44
C ARG A 101 18.23 20.35 7.83
N CYS A 102 19.08 21.25 8.35
CA CYS A 102 19.78 22.22 7.51
C CYS A 102 20.94 22.80 8.33
N SER A 103 22.05 22.06 8.36
CA SER A 103 23.34 22.63 8.72
C SER A 103 24.41 21.92 7.91
N ALA A 104 24.53 22.30 6.64
CA ALA A 104 25.78 22.19 5.92
C ALA A 104 25.92 23.40 4.98
N PRO A 105 27.10 24.03 4.94
CA PRO A 105 27.23 25.48 4.90
C PRO A 105 27.16 26.03 3.48
N SER A 106 26.66 27.26 3.39
CA SER A 106 26.94 28.17 2.28
C SER A 106 28.44 28.43 2.19
N SER A 107 29.18 27.57 1.48
CA SER A 107 30.54 27.91 1.05
C SER A 107 30.47 28.64 -0.28
N SER A 108 30.37 29.95 -0.18
CA SER A 108 30.90 30.86 -1.19
C SER A 108 32.38 30.51 -1.44
N ARG A 109 32.67 29.90 -2.60
CA ARG A 109 33.94 29.94 -3.37
C ARG A 109 33.76 28.88 -4.45
N ARG A 110 33.67 29.25 -5.73
CA ARG A 110 34.82 29.80 -6.44
C ARG A 110 34.34 30.48 -7.73
N SER A 111 34.41 31.81 -7.74
CA SER A 111 34.75 32.52 -8.96
C SER A 111 36.18 32.14 -9.32
N SER A 112 36.38 31.49 -10.45
CA SER A 112 37.65 31.61 -11.18
C SER A 112 37.30 31.79 -12.64
N SER A 113 37.09 33.04 -13.00
CA SER A 113 37.53 33.56 -14.29
C SER A 113 38.97 33.11 -14.54
N ARG A 114 39.28 32.78 -15.80
CA ARG A 114 40.61 32.58 -16.38
C ARG A 114 41.42 31.38 -15.88
N ALA A 115 41.45 30.35 -16.71
CA ALA A 115 42.68 29.80 -17.29
C ALA A 115 42.23 28.91 -18.45
N SER A 116 42.17 29.45 -19.67
CA SER A 116 43.31 29.50 -20.60
C SER A 116 43.63 28.13 -21.19
N SER A 117 43.48 28.07 -22.52
CA SER A 117 44.31 27.27 -23.43
C SER A 117 44.34 25.76 -23.18
N TRP A 118 43.29 25.07 -23.65
CA TRP A 118 43.48 23.72 -24.19
C TRP A 118 44.30 23.85 -25.49
N PRO A 119 45.47 23.19 -25.62
CA PRO A 119 46.24 23.23 -26.85
C PRO A 119 45.60 22.28 -27.86
N TRP A 120 44.72 22.80 -28.71
CA TRP A 120 44.43 22.16 -30.00
C TRP A 120 45.57 22.53 -30.96
N PRO A 121 46.39 21.58 -31.43
CA PRO A 121 47.46 21.87 -32.37
C PRO A 121 46.90 21.90 -33.80
N GLY A 122 46.73 23.11 -34.35
CA GLY A 122 46.63 23.37 -35.80
C GLY A 122 45.38 22.80 -36.50
N GLY A 123 44.76 23.44 -37.47
CA GLY A 123 45.04 24.68 -38.17
C GLY A 123 43.98 24.76 -39.27
N SER A 124 43.11 25.76 -39.22
CA SER A 124 42.24 26.11 -40.34
C SER A 124 42.28 27.62 -40.53
N SER A 125 43.41 28.11 -41.04
CA SER A 125 43.49 29.43 -41.66
C SER A 125 43.06 29.29 -43.12
N SER A 126 41.80 29.62 -43.36
CA SER A 126 41.24 29.91 -44.68
C SER A 126 41.97 31.11 -45.29
N THR A 127 42.84 30.85 -46.27
CA THR A 127 43.39 31.88 -47.14
C THR A 127 42.31 32.33 -48.13
N ARG A 128 41.75 33.50 -47.82
CA ARG A 128 40.97 34.33 -48.75
C ARG A 128 41.96 34.94 -49.75
N THR A 129 42.15 34.32 -50.90
CA THR A 129 42.91 34.90 -52.01
C THR A 129 42.04 35.97 -52.67
N SER A 130 42.41 37.23 -52.48
CA SER A 130 41.91 38.35 -53.27
C SER A 130 42.55 38.34 -54.65
N ALA A 131 41.73 38.63 -55.65
CA ALA A 131 42.09 38.81 -57.04
C ALA A 131 43.03 40.00 -57.27
N SER A 132 43.93 39.85 -58.26
CA SER A 132 44.39 40.87 -59.21
C SER A 132 45.35 40.25 -60.20
#